data_AF-A0A964Q350-F1
#
_entry.id   AF-A0A964Q350-F1
#
_cell.length_a   1.000
_cell.length_b   1.000
_cell.length_c   1.000
_cell.angle_alpha   90.00
_cell.angle_beta   90.00
_cell.angle_gamma   90.00
#
_symmetry.space_group_name_H-M   'P 1'
#
loop_
_entity.id
_entity.type
_entity.pdbx_description
1 polymer ?
#
loop_
_entity_poly.entity_id
_entity_poly.type
_entity_poly.pdbx_seq_one_letter_code
_entity_poly.pdbx_strand_id
1 'polypeptide(L)'
;MKMEMPAGETTRLVVAYLHSGGFPQVAARSAGIPLKVFRAWMKEGQREKAPALLREFYLAVTQAQAQARLRAEITAFNDKPLEWLKHGPGKSRGKECGWGPSAKGKGKKEVEASSLLEIPGLARELKKLLEMLEPYPAARKALSEALEKDAAGLEFDES
;
A
#
# COMPACT_ATOMS: atom_id res chain seq x y z
N MET A 1 34.19 4.63 -9.72
CA MET A 1 34.19 4.72 -8.24
C MET A 1 34.50 3.33 -7.73
N LYS A 2 35.66 3.11 -7.12
CA LYS A 2 36.05 1.79 -6.60
C LYS A 2 35.06 1.45 -5.47
N MET A 3 34.27 0.40 -5.64
CA MET A 3 33.30 -0.01 -4.63
C MET A 3 34.08 -0.79 -3.57
N GLU A 4 34.26 -0.19 -2.39
CA GLU A 4 34.84 -0.92 -1.25
C GLU A 4 33.89 -2.07 -0.89
N MET A 5 34.45 -3.23 -0.58
CA MET A 5 33.66 -4.41 -0.19
C MET A 5 33.34 -4.34 1.31
N PRO A 6 32.20 -4.88 1.76
CA PRO A 6 31.89 -4.95 3.18
C PRO A 6 32.93 -5.81 3.90
N ALA A 7 33.60 -5.24 4.89
CA ALA A 7 34.42 -6.00 5.81
C ALA A 7 33.53 -6.78 6.78
N GLY A 8 33.96 -7.99 7.17
CA GLY A 8 33.17 -8.85 8.07
C GLY A 8 32.83 -8.21 9.41
N GLU A 9 33.71 -7.36 9.94
CA GLU A 9 33.48 -6.58 11.15
C GLU A 9 32.34 -5.56 10.97
N THR A 10 32.33 -4.84 9.85
CA THR A 10 31.30 -3.85 9.54
C THR A 10 29.93 -4.51 9.42
N THR A 11 29.85 -5.69 8.79
CA THR A 11 28.61 -6.48 8.73
C THR A 11 28.09 -6.80 10.13
N ARG A 12 28.95 -7.28 11.03
CA ARG A 12 28.58 -7.61 12.42
C ARG A 12 28.05 -6.40 13.19
N LEU A 13 28.70 -5.23 13.03
CA LEU A 13 28.26 -3.99 13.67
C LEU A 13 26.87 -3.56 13.18
N VAL A 14 26.64 -3.57 11.87
CA VAL A 14 25.32 -3.21 11.31
C VAL A 14 24.23 -4.15 11.82
N VAL A 15 24.50 -5.45 11.84
CA VAL A 15 23.55 -6.46 12.35
C VAL A 15 23.26 -6.24 13.83
N ALA A 16 24.27 -5.92 14.65
CA ALA A 16 24.07 -5.62 16.07
C ALA A 16 23.14 -4.41 16.27
N TYR A 17 23.36 -3.32 15.53
CA TYR A 17 22.49 -2.13 15.59
C TYR A 17 21.05 -2.42 15.13
N LEU A 18 20.88 -3.30 14.14
CA LEU A 18 19.54 -3.74 13.71
C LEU A 18 18.84 -4.53 14.81
N HIS A 19 19.53 -5.43 15.51
CA HIS A 19 18.96 -6.17 16.65
C HIS A 19 18.54 -5.27 17.81
N SER A 20 19.18 -4.12 17.98
CA SER A 20 18.75 -3.08 18.92
C SER A 20 17.50 -2.32 18.48
N GLY A 21 16.93 -2.62 17.30
CA GLY A 21 15.75 -1.95 16.74
C GLY A 21 16.08 -0.75 15.84
N GLY A 22 17.34 -0.59 15.44
CA GLY A 22 17.76 0.50 14.56
C GLY A 22 17.22 0.32 13.12
N PHE A 23 16.98 1.44 12.44
CA PHE A 23 16.68 1.41 11.00
C PHE A 23 17.95 1.08 10.19
N PRO A 24 17.86 0.29 9.10
CA PRO A 24 19.04 -0.14 8.33
C PRO A 24 19.96 1.00 7.89
N GLN A 25 19.38 2.13 7.45
CA GLN A 25 20.13 3.30 6.99
C GLN A 25 20.88 4.02 8.12
N VAL A 26 20.33 3.97 9.35
CA VAL A 26 20.93 4.55 10.55
C VAL A 26 22.01 3.61 11.07
N ALA A 27 21.72 2.31 11.18
CA ALA A 27 22.69 1.29 11.56
C ALA A 27 23.95 1.31 10.68
N ALA A 28 23.77 1.44 9.36
CA ALA A 28 24.89 1.55 8.42
C ALA A 28 25.75 2.80 8.66
N ARG A 29 25.12 3.97 8.88
CA ARG A 29 25.84 5.21 9.20
C ARG A 29 26.58 5.13 10.54
N SER A 30 25.96 4.51 11.56
CA SER A 30 26.59 4.28 12.86
C SER A 30 27.79 3.33 12.79
N ALA A 31 27.81 2.43 11.81
CA ALA A 31 28.96 1.57 11.50
C ALA A 31 30.00 2.25 10.58
N GLY A 32 29.85 3.55 10.29
CA GLY A 32 30.77 4.32 9.45
C GLY A 32 30.56 4.16 7.94
N ILE A 33 29.49 3.49 7.50
CA ILE A 33 29.21 3.30 6.06
C ILE A 33 28.42 4.49 5.51
N PRO A 34 28.91 5.20 4.48
CA PRO A 34 28.13 6.22 3.80
C PRO A 34 26.86 5.64 3.18
N LEU A 35 25.74 6.36 3.28
CA LEU A 35 24.44 5.88 2.81
C LEU A 35 24.43 5.48 1.32
N LYS A 36 25.21 6.17 0.49
CA LYS A 36 25.36 5.86 -0.94
C LYS A 36 26.02 4.49 -1.15
N VAL A 37 27.04 4.17 -0.34
CA VAL A 37 27.76 2.89 -0.37
C VAL A 37 26.85 1.77 0.13
N PHE A 38 26.17 1.97 1.27
CA PHE A 38 25.21 1.00 1.80
C PHE A 38 24.11 0.66 0.78
N ARG A 39 23.50 1.67 0.15
CA ARG A 39 22.47 1.45 -0.88
C ARG A 39 23.03 0.70 -2.09
N ALA A 40 24.25 1.00 -2.51
CA ALA A 40 24.91 0.28 -3.60
C ALA A 40 25.14 -1.19 -3.22
N TRP A 41 25.62 -1.48 -2.01
CA TRP A 41 25.81 -2.84 -1.52
C TRP A 41 24.51 -3.63 -1.44
N MET A 42 23.44 -3.03 -0.89
CA MET A 42 22.13 -3.70 -0.83
C MET A 42 21.58 -3.99 -2.23
N LYS A 43 21.71 -3.03 -3.17
CA LYS A 43 21.26 -3.20 -4.56
C LYS A 43 22.05 -4.27 -5.29
N GLU A 44 23.36 -4.32 -5.09
CA GLU A 44 24.22 -5.30 -5.75
C GLU A 44 24.06 -6.69 -5.12
N GLY A 45 23.98 -6.78 -3.79
CA GLY A 45 23.81 -8.03 -3.04
C GLY A 45 22.47 -8.74 -3.28
N GLN A 46 21.44 -8.01 -3.72
CA GLN A 46 20.14 -8.58 -4.10
C GLN A 46 20.19 -9.36 -5.42
N ARG A 47 21.19 -9.10 -6.28
CA ARG A 47 21.27 -9.72 -7.62
C ARG A 47 21.61 -11.21 -7.52
N GLU A 48 21.12 -11.99 -8.47
CA GLU A 48 21.36 -13.43 -8.53
C GLU A 48 22.86 -13.78 -8.63
N LYS A 49 23.62 -12.99 -9.40
CA LYS A 49 25.07 -13.15 -9.61
C LYS A 49 25.90 -12.17 -8.77
N ALA A 50 25.40 -11.77 -7.61
CA ALA A 50 26.13 -10.87 -6.71
C ALA A 50 27.45 -11.51 -6.22
N PRO A 51 28.52 -10.72 -6.02
CA PRO A 51 29.71 -11.18 -5.31
C PRO A 51 29.35 -11.74 -3.94
N ALA A 52 30.00 -12.84 -3.53
CA ALA A 52 29.65 -13.59 -2.31
C ALA A 52 29.54 -12.69 -1.06
N LEU A 53 30.53 -11.82 -0.82
CA LEU A 53 30.54 -10.90 0.33
C LEU A 53 29.35 -9.93 0.34
N LEU A 54 28.92 -9.44 -0.83
CA LEU A 54 27.77 -8.54 -0.95
C LEU A 54 26.46 -9.29 -0.76
N ARG A 55 26.37 -10.54 -1.25
CA ARG A 55 25.23 -11.41 -1.03
C ARG A 55 25.08 -11.74 0.46
N GLU A 56 26.17 -12.13 1.11
CA GLU A 56 26.20 -12.42 2.55
C GLU A 56 25.80 -11.20 3.37
N PHE A 57 26.35 -10.02 3.05
CA PHE A 57 25.96 -8.76 3.68
C PHE A 57 24.46 -8.49 3.51
N TYR A 58 23.94 -8.61 2.29
CA TYR A 58 22.52 -8.40 1.98
C TYR A 58 21.62 -9.36 2.78
N LEU A 59 21.96 -10.64 2.80
CA LEU A 59 21.20 -11.66 3.54
C LEU A 59 21.24 -11.39 5.04
N ALA A 60 22.42 -11.09 5.59
CA ALA A 60 22.58 -10.78 7.02
C ALA A 60 21.76 -9.55 7.44
N VAL A 61 21.83 -8.47 6.67
CA VAL A 61 21.05 -7.24 6.95
C VAL A 61 19.55 -7.50 6.84
N THR A 62 19.11 -8.21 5.80
CA THR A 62 17.69 -8.50 5.57
C THR A 62 17.14 -9.40 6.68
N GLN A 63 17.88 -10.44 7.07
CA GLN A 63 17.53 -11.32 8.17
C GLN A 63 17.46 -10.56 9.50
N ALA A 64 18.46 -9.74 9.80
CA ALA A 64 18.50 -8.95 11.03
C ALA A 64 17.34 -7.96 11.11
N GLN A 65 16.98 -7.32 9.99
CA GLN A 65 15.82 -6.44 9.90
C GLN A 65 14.51 -7.19 10.14
N ALA A 66 14.34 -8.37 9.54
CA ALA A 66 13.15 -9.21 9.74
C ALA A 66 13.03 -9.66 11.20
N GLN A 67 14.14 -10.06 11.83
CA GLN A 67 14.17 -10.45 13.25
C GLN A 67 13.87 -9.28 14.18
N ALA A 68 14.44 -8.10 13.91
CA ALA A 68 14.15 -6.89 14.67
C ALA A 68 12.66 -6.51 14.58
N ARG A 69 12.08 -6.64 13.39
CA ARG A 69 10.65 -6.43 13.17
C ARG A 69 9.81 -7.44 13.95
N LEU A 70 10.12 -8.73 13.85
CA LEU A 70 9.43 -9.78 14.58
C LEU A 70 9.47 -9.55 16.09
N ARG A 71 10.61 -9.10 16.62
CA ARG A 71 10.75 -8.77 18.04
C ARG A 71 9.86 -7.60 18.45
N ALA A 72 9.86 -6.52 17.67
CA ALA A 72 8.97 -5.39 17.91
C ALA A 72 7.50 -5.83 17.86
N GLU A 73 7.22 -6.77 16.97
CA GLU A 73 5.90 -7.34 16.79
C GLU A 73 5.44 -8.15 18.00
N ILE A 74 6.26 -9.09 18.47
CA ILE A 74 6.00 -9.85 19.71
C ILE A 74 5.80 -8.90 20.90
N THR A 75 6.62 -7.86 21.00
CA THR A 75 6.53 -6.88 22.10
C THR A 75 5.20 -6.12 22.05
N ALA A 76 4.79 -5.63 20.88
CA ALA A 76 3.52 -4.93 20.72
C ALA A 76 2.30 -5.85 20.95
N PHE A 77 2.38 -7.12 20.58
CA PHE A 77 1.34 -8.11 20.88
C PHE A 77 1.19 -8.34 22.39
N ASN A 78 2.32 -8.46 23.10
CA ASN A 78 2.33 -8.71 24.54
C ASN A 78 1.91 -7.47 25.36
N ASP A 79 2.44 -6.29 25.04
CA ASP A 79 2.21 -5.08 25.84
C ASP A 79 0.82 -4.49 25.59
N LYS A 80 0.34 -4.55 24.34
CA LYS A 80 -0.91 -3.89 23.91
C LYS A 80 -1.67 -4.70 22.86
N PRO A 81 -2.24 -5.87 23.23
CA PRO A 81 -2.91 -6.77 22.30
C PRO A 81 -4.11 -6.12 21.57
N LEU A 82 -4.81 -5.17 22.20
CA LEU A 82 -5.93 -4.45 21.57
C LEU A 82 -5.46 -3.48 20.46
N GLU A 83 -4.37 -2.74 20.68
CA GLU A 83 -3.77 -1.89 19.64
C GLU A 83 -3.18 -2.74 18.52
N TRP A 84 -2.58 -3.89 18.89
CA TRP A 84 -2.11 -4.89 17.94
C TRP A 84 -3.20 -5.40 17.01
N LEU A 85 -4.37 -5.80 17.53
CA LEU A 85 -5.50 -6.20 16.68
C LEU A 85 -6.01 -5.06 15.78
N LYS A 86 -6.01 -3.83 16.29
CA LYS A 86 -6.50 -2.66 15.55
C LYS A 86 -5.55 -2.22 14.43
N HIS A 87 -4.24 -2.35 14.59
CA HIS A 87 -3.23 -1.82 13.66
C HIS A 87 -2.29 -2.87 13.07
N GLY A 88 -2.53 -4.13 13.39
CA GLY A 88 -1.60 -5.21 13.16
C GLY A 88 -1.45 -5.69 11.72
N PRO A 89 -0.73 -6.81 11.53
CA PRO A 89 -0.13 -7.20 10.25
C PRO A 89 -1.13 -7.55 9.14
N GLY A 90 -2.42 -7.67 9.47
CA GLY A 90 -3.49 -7.87 8.47
C GLY A 90 -3.83 -6.61 7.67
N LYS A 91 -3.30 -5.44 8.03
CA LYS A 91 -3.54 -4.18 7.31
C LYS A 91 -2.45 -3.91 6.27
N SER A 92 -2.44 -4.75 5.24
CA SER A 92 -1.49 -4.64 4.13
C SER A 92 -1.77 -3.43 3.24
N ARG A 93 -0.71 -2.71 2.86
CA ARG A 93 -0.73 -1.71 1.79
C ARG A 93 0.03 -2.30 0.60
N GLY A 94 -0.67 -3.06 -0.26
CA GLY A 94 -0.06 -3.73 -1.42
C GLY A 94 0.41 -5.16 -1.12
N LYS A 95 1.54 -5.58 -1.73
CA LYS A 95 2.05 -6.96 -1.72
C LYS A 95 2.75 -7.40 -0.42
N GLU A 96 2.98 -6.49 0.52
CA GLU A 96 3.65 -6.79 1.78
C GLU A 96 2.68 -6.65 2.96
N CYS A 97 2.71 -7.62 3.89
CA CYS A 97 2.00 -7.56 5.16
C CYS A 97 2.54 -6.37 5.96
N GLY A 98 1.71 -5.35 6.11
CA GLY A 98 2.13 -4.04 6.62
C GLY A 98 1.57 -3.75 7.99
N TRP A 99 2.29 -2.90 8.73
CA TRP A 99 1.69 -2.13 9.82
C TRP A 99 1.38 -0.75 9.29
N GLY A 100 0.16 -0.29 9.50
CA GLY A 100 -0.25 1.02 9.02
C GLY A 100 -1.45 1.55 9.79
N PRO A 101 -1.67 2.87 9.73
CA PRO A 101 -2.97 3.40 10.14
C PRO A 101 -4.04 2.65 9.35
N SER A 102 -5.17 2.38 10.00
CA SER A 102 -6.35 1.85 9.31
C SER A 102 -6.49 2.62 8.02
N ALA A 103 -6.49 1.94 6.87
CA ALA A 103 -6.85 2.61 5.63
C ALA A 103 -8.17 3.28 5.95
N LYS A 104 -8.16 4.62 6.06
CA LYS A 104 -9.39 5.39 6.14
C LYS A 104 -10.10 4.90 4.91
N GLY A 105 -11.18 4.13 5.09
CA GLY A 105 -11.94 3.63 3.98
C GLY A 105 -12.10 4.85 3.09
N LYS A 106 -11.64 4.75 1.83
CA LYS A 106 -12.19 5.67 0.86
C LYS A 106 -13.67 5.42 1.03
N GLY A 107 -14.36 6.33 1.72
CA GLY A 107 -15.79 6.22 1.90
C GLY A 107 -16.33 5.86 0.54
N LYS A 108 -17.31 4.95 0.47
CA LYS A 108 -18.15 4.81 -0.73
C LYS A 108 -18.29 6.24 -1.23
N LYS A 109 -17.61 6.58 -2.33
CA LYS A 109 -17.83 7.85 -2.96
C LYS A 109 -19.24 7.59 -3.46
N GLU A 110 -20.23 8.11 -2.73
CA GLU A 110 -21.48 8.50 -3.36
C GLU A 110 -21.01 9.14 -4.65
N VAL A 111 -21.25 8.44 -5.74
CA VAL A 111 -21.04 8.98 -7.06
C VAL A 111 -22.09 10.08 -7.09
N GLU A 112 -21.70 11.27 -6.64
CA GLU A 112 -22.58 12.41 -6.66
C GLU A 112 -23.08 12.50 -8.10
N ALA A 113 -24.41 12.44 -8.26
CA ALA A 113 -25.07 12.49 -9.56
C ALA A 113 -24.57 13.68 -10.42
N SER A 114 -24.04 14.71 -9.75
CA SER A 114 -23.24 15.82 -10.26
C SER A 114 -22.18 15.40 -11.30
N SER A 115 -21.35 14.39 -11.02
CA SER A 115 -20.22 14.02 -11.88
C SER A 115 -20.61 13.33 -13.20
N LEU A 116 -21.81 12.76 -13.30
CA LEU A 116 -22.27 12.12 -14.54
C LEU A 116 -22.77 13.16 -15.56
N LEU A 117 -23.44 14.22 -15.08
CA LEU A 117 -23.87 15.34 -15.94
C LEU A 117 -22.71 16.24 -16.39
N GLU A 118 -21.57 16.17 -15.70
CA GLU A 118 -20.33 16.86 -16.05
C GLU A 118 -19.52 16.15 -17.16
N ILE A 119 -19.90 14.94 -17.58
CA ILE A 119 -19.26 14.23 -18.69
C ILE A 119 -19.55 15.00 -19.99
N PRO A 120 -18.52 15.54 -20.68
CA PRO A 120 -18.73 16.32 -21.90
C PRO A 120 -19.43 15.48 -22.96
N GLY A 121 -20.60 15.92 -23.40
CA GLY A 121 -21.39 15.26 -24.44
C GLY A 121 -22.56 14.43 -23.92
N LEU A 122 -22.51 13.87 -22.71
CA LEU A 122 -23.61 13.03 -22.19
C LEU A 122 -24.90 13.84 -22.00
N ALA A 123 -24.80 15.05 -21.43
CA ALA A 123 -25.95 15.95 -21.28
C ALA A 123 -26.59 16.33 -22.63
N ARG A 124 -25.78 16.44 -23.71
CA ARG A 124 -26.27 16.74 -25.06
C ARG A 124 -27.05 15.57 -25.65
N GLU A 125 -26.54 14.36 -25.48
CA GLU A 125 -27.19 13.16 -26.01
C GLU A 125 -28.46 12.80 -25.22
N LEU A 126 -28.46 12.98 -23.89
CA LEU A 126 -29.66 12.83 -23.07
C LEU A 126 -30.76 13.83 -23.49
N LYS A 127 -30.39 15.09 -23.78
CA LYS A 127 -31.34 16.08 -24.27
C LYS A 127 -31.96 15.67 -25.61
N LYS A 128 -31.16 15.24 -26.58
CA LYS A 128 -31.66 14.75 -27.88
C LYS A 128 -32.59 13.54 -27.71
N LEU A 129 -32.25 12.62 -26.83
CA LEU A 129 -33.08 11.45 -26.55
C LEU A 129 -34.45 11.85 -25.96
N LEU A 130 -34.47 12.81 -25.04
CA LEU A 130 -35.71 13.34 -24.48
C LEU A 130 -36.56 14.08 -25.52
N GLU A 131 -35.94 14.85 -26.42
CA GLU A 131 -36.62 15.53 -27.54
C GLU A 131 -37.24 14.51 -28.51
N MET A 132 -36.54 13.42 -28.86
CA MET A 132 -37.10 12.36 -29.72
C MET A 132 -38.29 11.63 -29.09
N LEU A 133 -38.35 11.57 -27.75
CA LEU A 133 -39.43 10.92 -27.02
C LEU A 133 -40.64 11.83 -26.76
N GLU A 134 -40.60 13.11 -27.17
CA GLU A 134 -41.68 14.08 -26.98
C GLU A 134 -43.02 13.69 -27.61
N PRO A 135 -43.06 13.13 -28.83
CA PRO A 135 -44.31 12.68 -29.45
C PRO A 135 -44.91 11.42 -28.80
N TYR A 136 -44.16 10.73 -27.94
CA TYR A 136 -44.53 9.42 -27.39
C TYR A 136 -44.66 9.44 -25.85
N PRO A 137 -45.78 9.97 -25.30
CA PRO A 137 -45.95 10.14 -23.86
C PRO A 137 -45.95 8.82 -23.08
N ALA A 138 -46.44 7.73 -23.69
CA ALA A 138 -46.40 6.39 -23.09
C ALA A 138 -44.97 5.87 -22.89
N ALA A 139 -44.06 6.16 -23.83
CA ALA A 139 -42.66 5.73 -23.74
C ALA A 139 -41.89 6.49 -22.66
N ARG A 140 -42.20 7.79 -22.46
CA ARG A 140 -41.64 8.58 -21.36
C ARG A 140 -42.06 8.03 -19.99
N LYS A 141 -43.33 7.66 -19.85
CA LYS A 141 -43.86 7.10 -18.60
C LYS A 141 -43.22 5.74 -18.27
N ALA A 142 -43.07 4.87 -19.26
CA ALA A 142 -42.39 3.59 -19.06
C ALA A 142 -40.90 3.77 -18.65
N LEU A 143 -40.22 4.78 -19.21
CA LEU A 143 -38.85 5.10 -18.86
C LEU A 143 -38.73 5.62 -17.41
N SER A 144 -39.63 6.51 -16.96
CA SER A 144 -39.62 6.97 -15.56
C SER A 144 -39.91 5.83 -14.58
N GLU A 145 -40.88 4.96 -14.89
CA GLU A 145 -41.21 3.80 -14.04
C GLU A 145 -40.04 2.80 -13.95
N ALA A 146 -39.31 2.59 -15.05
CA ALA A 146 -38.11 1.73 -15.04
C ALA A 146 -36.97 2.34 -14.20
N LEU A 147 -36.73 3.64 -14.33
CA LEU A 147 -35.69 4.33 -13.55
C LEU A 147 -36.02 4.37 -12.04
N GLU A 148 -37.29 4.57 -11.67
CA GLU A 148 -37.74 4.51 -10.28
C GLU A 148 -37.57 3.11 -9.68
N LYS A 149 -37.82 2.06 -10.47
CA LYS A 149 -37.65 0.66 -10.04
C LYS A 149 -36.19 0.29 -9.80
N ASP A 150 -35.27 0.76 -10.65
CA ASP A 150 -33.83 0.53 -10.47
C ASP A 150 -33.26 1.35 -9.30
N ALA A 151 -33.76 2.57 -9.07
CA ALA A 151 -33.41 3.37 -7.89
C ALA A 151 -33.87 2.68 -6.59
N ALA A 152 -35.07 2.10 -6.57
CA ALA A 152 -35.57 1.32 -5.45
C ALA A 152 -34.82 -0.01 -5.24
N GLY A 153 -34.21 -0.57 -6.29
CA GLY A 153 -33.40 -1.79 -6.22
C GLY A 153 -32.02 -1.61 -5.56
N LEU A 154 -31.51 -0.38 -5.47
CA LEU A 154 -30.22 -0.08 -4.83
C LEU A 154 -30.29 0.04 -3.29
N GLU A 155 -31.49 0.06 -2.70
CA GLU A 155 -31.68 0.10 -1.24
C GLU A 155 -31.72 -1.29 -0.57
N PHE A 156 -31.69 -2.39 -1.34
CA PHE A 156 -31.75 -3.77 -0.81
C PHE A 156 -30.55 -4.62 -1.26
N ASP A 157 -29.35 -4.26 -0.80
CA ASP A 157 -28.22 -5.20 -0.72
C ASP A 157 -27.34 -4.89 0.50
N GLU A 158 -27.95 -5.00 1.69
CA GLU A 158 -27.24 -5.26 2.95
C GLU A 158 -27.86 -6.49 3.61
N SER A 159 -27.34 -7.68 3.29
CA SER A 159 -27.37 -8.87 4.16
C SER A 159 -26.24 -9.83 3.83
#